data_AF-A0A1I8EGV2-F1
#
_entry.id   AF-A0A1I8EGV2-F1
#
_cell.length_a   1.000
_cell.length_b   1.000
_cell.length_c   1.000
_cell.angle_alpha   90.00
_cell.angle_beta   90.00
_cell.angle_gamma   90.00
#
_symmetry.space_group_name_H-M   'P 1'
#
loop_
_entity.id
_entity.type
_entity.pdbx_description
1 polymer ?
#
loop_
_entity_poly.entity_id
_entity_poly.type
_entity_poly.pdbx_seq_one_letter_code
_entity_poly.pdbx_strand_id
1 'polypeptide(L)' 'MSLIYIISLFQIAYTRYVGPNFDFSKYHSFEEYENYLESIPQAFPDLAQLQVIGFTHEKRRLLCLKIE' A
#
# COMPACT_ATOMS: atom_id res chain seq x y z
N MET A 1 5.86 34.69 9.31
CA MET A 1 4.69 33.90 9.78
C MET A 1 3.88 33.24 8.66
N SER A 2 4.17 33.48 7.37
CA SER A 2 3.48 32.79 6.25
C SER A 2 4.36 31.71 5.59
N LEU A 3 5.67 31.96 5.44
CA LEU A 3 6.61 31.04 4.78
C LEU A 3 6.79 29.69 5.50
N ILE A 4 6.76 29.68 6.83
CA ILE A 4 6.90 28.45 7.64
C ILE A 4 5.72 27.50 7.39
N TYR A 5 4.49 28.04 7.30
CA TYR A 5 3.29 27.25 6.99
C TYR A 5 3.37 26.65 5.58
N ILE A 6 3.86 27.41 4.60
CA ILE A 6 4.05 26.93 3.23
C ILE A 6 5.09 25.80 3.20
N ILE A 7 6.22 25.95 3.91
CA ILE A 7 7.25 24.90 4.01
C ILE A 7 6.71 23.66 4.74
N SER A 8 5.94 23.81 5.81
CA SER A 8 5.29 22.68 6.50
C SER A 8 4.27 21.97 5.61
N LEU A 9 3.45 22.70 4.85
CA LEU A 9 2.52 22.12 3.87
C LEU A 9 3.28 21.38 2.75
N PHE A 10 4.41 21.92 2.32
CA PHE A 10 5.31 21.23 1.39
C PHE A 10 5.92 19.98 2.04
N GLN A 11 6.40 20.02 3.28
CA GLN A 11 6.94 18.83 3.96
C GLN A 11 5.90 17.71 4.13
N ILE A 12 4.62 18.06 4.37
CA ILE A 12 3.51 17.10 4.43
C ILE A 12 3.28 16.46 3.05
N ALA A 13 3.24 17.26 1.99
CA ALA A 13 3.10 16.79 0.60
C ALA A 13 4.32 16.00 0.10
N TYR A 14 5.50 16.29 0.64
CA TYR A 14 6.77 15.58 0.41
C TYR A 14 7.07 14.60 1.53
N THR A 15 6.04 14.08 2.22
CA THR A 15 6.19 12.80 2.91
C THR A 15 6.78 11.85 1.88
N ARG A 16 8.04 11.46 2.11
CA ARG A 16 8.72 10.49 1.25
C ARG A 16 7.76 9.33 1.09
N TYR A 17 7.55 8.90 -0.15
CA TYR A 17 6.88 7.64 -0.43
C TYR A 17 7.53 6.55 0.42
N VAL A 18 6.88 6.20 1.53
CA VAL A 18 7.16 4.97 2.27
C VAL A 18 6.18 3.97 1.69
N GLY A 19 6.44 3.56 0.45
CA GLY A 19 5.83 2.34 -0.05
C GLY A 19 6.16 1.20 0.92
N PRO A 20 5.36 0.13 0.94
CA PRO A 20 5.75 -1.05 1.69
C PRO A 20 7.19 -1.42 1.34
N ASN A 21 8.05 -1.55 2.36
CA ASN A 21 9.39 -2.08 2.17
C ASN A 21 9.28 -3.54 1.77
N PHE A 22 9.14 -3.79 0.47
CA PHE A 22 9.02 -5.11 -0.11
C PHE A 22 10.20 -5.36 -1.03
N ASP A 23 11.06 -6.30 -0.62
CA ASP A 23 12.28 -6.63 -1.35
C ASP A 23 11.99 -7.65 -2.45
N PHE A 24 11.89 -7.20 -3.70
CA PHE A 24 11.61 -8.08 -4.84
C PHE A 24 12.74 -9.06 -5.20
N SER A 25 13.90 -9.00 -4.53
CA SER A 25 15.03 -9.90 -4.77
C SER A 25 14.99 -11.20 -3.96
N LYS A 26 14.03 -11.35 -3.04
CA LYS A 26 13.88 -12.54 -2.19
C LYS A 26 12.45 -13.10 -2.21
N TYR A 27 12.33 -14.36 -1.80
CA TYR A 27 11.04 -14.96 -1.50
C TYR A 27 10.50 -14.44 -0.16
N HIS A 28 9.19 -14.33 -0.07
CA HIS A 28 8.48 -13.87 1.13
C HIS A 28 7.42 -14.89 1.55
N SER A 29 7.06 -14.85 2.82
CA SER A 29 5.93 -15.59 3.37
C SER A 29 4.59 -15.07 2.83
N PHE A 30 3.54 -15.88 3.00
CA PHE A 30 2.18 -15.49 2.62
C PHE A 30 1.72 -14.22 3.35
N GLU A 31 2.01 -14.10 4.64
CA GLU A 31 1.66 -12.94 5.47
C GLU A 31 2.36 -11.66 4.98
N GLU A 32 3.66 -11.74 4.63
CA GLU A 32 4.40 -10.62 4.05
C GLU A 32 3.82 -10.18 2.71
N TYR A 33 3.36 -11.12 1.87
CA TYR A 33 2.67 -10.80 0.62
C TYR A 33 1.29 -10.16 0.85
N GLU A 34 0.50 -10.64 1.80
CA GLU A 34 -0.78 -10.01 2.14
C GLU A 34 -0.58 -8.57 2.65
N ASN A 35 0.38 -8.36 3.56
CA ASN A 35 0.73 -7.03 4.09
C ASN A 35 1.19 -6.09 2.96
N TYR A 36 1.98 -6.60 2.01
CA TYR A 36 2.36 -5.84 0.83
C TYR A 36 1.14 -5.42 0.01
N LEU A 37 0.25 -6.35 -0.34
CA LEU A 37 -0.94 -6.03 -1.14
C LEU A 37 -1.88 -5.05 -0.43
N GLU A 38 -2.06 -5.16 0.88
CA GLU A 38 -2.90 -4.26 1.69
C GLU A 38 -2.38 -2.83 1.76
N SER A 39 -1.07 -2.64 1.62
CA SER A 39 -0.46 -1.31 1.62
C SER A 39 -0.58 -0.57 0.28
N ILE A 40 -0.76 -1.27 -0.85
CA ILE A 40 -0.87 -0.66 -2.18
C ILE A 40 -2.04 0.32 -2.29
N PRO A 41 -3.29 -0.01 -1.91
CA PRO A 41 -4.39 0.96 -1.94
C PRO A 41 -4.23 2.10 -0.93
N GLN A 42 -3.39 1.95 0.10
CA GLN A 42 -3.06 3.05 1.02
C GLN A 42 -2.09 4.03 0.37
N ALA A 43 -1.13 3.51 -0.41
CA ALA A 43 -0.14 4.30 -1.13
C ALA A 43 -0.71 4.96 -2.40
N PHE A 44 -1.67 4.31 -3.05
CA PHE A 44 -2.26 4.73 -4.32
C PHE A 44 -3.80 4.66 -4.30
N PRO A 45 -4.47 5.43 -3.42
CA PRO A 45 -5.92 5.29 -3.20
C PRO A 45 -6.79 5.61 -4.43
N ASP A 46 -6.30 6.47 -5.33
CA ASP A 46 -7.04 6.86 -6.53
C ASP A 46 -6.82 5.92 -7.73
N LEU A 47 -5.87 4.98 -7.63
CA LEU A 47 -5.45 4.11 -8.74
C LEU A 47 -5.67 2.62 -8.43
N ALA A 48 -5.52 2.22 -7.16
CA ALA A 48 -5.50 0.82 -6.77
C ALA A 48 -6.59 0.53 -5.74
N GLN A 49 -7.28 -0.59 -5.95
CA GLN A 49 -8.27 -1.13 -5.02
C GLN A 49 -7.92 -2.57 -4.70
N LEU A 50 -7.98 -2.93 -3.41
CA LEU A 50 -7.81 -4.31 -2.97
C LEU A 50 -9.16 -4.88 -2.54
N GLN A 51 -9.53 -6.03 -3.10
CA GLN A 51 -10.81 -6.69 -2.84
C GLN A 51 -10.58 -8.13 -2.38
N VAL A 52 -11.41 -8.60 -1.44
CA VAL A 52 -11.49 -10.02 -1.10
C VAL A 52 -12.52 -10.67 -2.03
N ILE A 53 -12.07 -11.52 -2.94
CA ILE A 53 -12.94 -12.17 -3.95
C ILE A 53 -13.43 -13.56 -3.54
N GLY A 54 -13.00 -14.04 -2.38
CA GLY A 54 -13.40 -15.33 -1.84
C GLY A 54 -12.42 -15.84 -0.80
N PHE A 55 -12.55 -17.13 -0.50
CA PHE A 55 -11.71 -17.82 0.47
C PHE A 55 -11.25 -19.16 -0.10
N THR A 56 -10.03 -19.57 0.26
CA THR A 56 -9.52 -20.91 -0.06
C THR A 56 -10.25 -21.99 0.74
N HIS A 57 -10.00 -23.27 0.42
CA HIS A 57 -10.48 -24.40 1.21
C HIS A 57 -10.09 -24.31 2.70
N GLU A 58 -8.88 -23.80 2.99
CA GLU A 58 -8.38 -23.56 4.35
C GLU A 58 -8.81 -22.22 4.94
N LYS A 59 -9.78 -21.54 4.31
CA LYS A 59 -10.35 -20.25 4.75
C LYS A 59 -9.38 -19.07 4.72
N ARG A 60 -8.34 -19.10 3.88
CA ARG A 60 -7.48 -17.93 3.62
C ARG A 60 -8.16 -16.97 2.64
N ARG A 61 -7.99 -15.66 2.82
CA ARG A 61 -8.55 -14.65 1.91
C ARG A 61 -7.91 -14.77 0.53
N LEU A 62 -8.72 -14.67 -0.51
CA LEU A 62 -8.26 -14.49 -1.88
C LEU A 62 -8.30 -13.00 -2.21
N LEU A 63 -7.13 -12.37 -2.20
CA LEU A 63 -6.98 -10.95 -2.46
C LEU A 63 -6.82 -10.69 -3.97
N CYS A 64 -7.59 -9.73 -4.49
CA CYS A 64 -7.51 -9.24 -5.86
C CYS A 64 -7.15 -7.76 -5.85
N LEU A 65 -6.04 -7.41 -6.50
CA LEU A 65 -5.64 -6.03 -6.72
C LEU A 65 -6.17 -5.57 -8.08
N LYS A 66 -7.07 -4.59 -8.07
CA LYS A 66 -7.61 -3.94 -9.27
C LYS A 66 -6.88 -2.61 -9.47
N ILE A 67 -6.49 -2.33 -10.71
CA ILE A 67 -5.92 -1.05 -11.15
C ILE A 67 -6.93 -0.38 -12.09
N GLU A 68 -7.20 0.91 -11.89
CA GLU A 68 -8.08 1.72 -12.74
C GLU A 68 -7.33 2.40 -13.90
#